data_AF-A0A7N0T5C0-F1
#
_entry.id   AF-A0A7N0T5C0-F1
#
_cell.length_a   1.000
_cell.length_b   1.000
_cell.length_c   1.000
_cell.angle_alpha   90.00
_cell.angle_beta   90.00
_cell.angle_gamma   90.00
#
_symmetry.space_group_name_H-M   'P 1'
#
loop_
_entity.id
_entity.type
_entity.pdbx_description
1 polymer ?
#
loop_
_entity_poly.entity_id
_entity_poly.type
_entity_poly.pdbx_seq_one_letter_code
_entity_poly.pdbx_strand_id
1 'polypeptide(L)'
;MAGPQDMSSASPPDRVAAKKVNLTKALSLAGPTEADRLRNSELDKLLISSGLYESEEETLKRENVLSCISQIVKDWVKQLTRQRGYTDQMVEDANAVIYTFGSYRLGVHGPGADIDTLCIGPSYINREEDFFVILYSILLEKEEVTELHLKFV
;
A
#
# COMPACT_ATOMS: atom_id res chain seq x y z
N MET A 1 55.63 -32.55 19.39
CA MET A 1 55.57 -31.72 18.18
C MET A 1 54.61 -32.42 17.22
N ALA A 2 53.32 -32.10 17.21
CA ALA A 2 52.67 -30.92 16.61
C ALA A 2 52.41 -31.10 15.10
N GLY A 3 51.14 -31.35 14.74
CA GLY A 3 50.44 -30.94 13.50
C GLY A 3 50.91 -31.51 12.15
N PRO A 4 50.04 -31.51 11.11
CA PRO A 4 49.28 -30.33 10.73
C PRO A 4 47.75 -30.50 10.68
N GLN A 5 47.11 -29.36 10.92
CA GLN A 5 45.69 -29.06 10.81
C GLN A 5 45.30 -28.84 9.35
N ASP A 6 44.06 -29.16 8.97
CA ASP A 6 43.39 -28.40 7.91
C ASP A 6 41.89 -28.23 8.17
N MET A 7 41.53 -26.94 8.23
CA MET A 7 40.31 -26.26 7.79
C MET A 7 38.97 -26.49 8.51
N SER A 8 38.79 -25.61 9.51
CA SER A 8 37.54 -25.01 9.98
C SER A 8 36.58 -24.60 8.85
N SER A 9 35.41 -25.25 8.77
CA SER A 9 34.23 -24.70 8.11
C SER A 9 33.43 -23.83 9.10
N ALA A 10 33.51 -22.51 8.94
CA ALA A 10 32.71 -21.56 9.69
C ALA A 10 31.22 -21.66 9.31
N SER A 11 30.35 -21.80 10.31
CA SER A 11 28.89 -21.75 10.16
C SER A 11 28.43 -20.30 9.90
N PRO A 12 27.40 -20.08 9.06
CA PRO A 12 26.89 -18.73 8.80
C PRO A 12 26.12 -18.16 10.01
N PRO A 13 26.07 -16.82 10.15
CA PRO A 13 25.59 -16.16 11.36
C PRO A 13 24.08 -16.30 11.56
N ASP A 14 23.70 -16.36 12.83
CA ASP A 14 22.35 -16.57 13.34
C ASP A 14 21.30 -15.67 12.68
N ARG A 15 20.31 -16.30 12.03
CA ARG A 15 19.08 -15.64 11.62
C ARG A 15 18.35 -15.16 12.87
N VAL A 16 18.16 -13.84 12.97
CA VAL A 16 17.32 -13.17 13.97
C VAL A 16 15.99 -13.92 14.10
N ALA A 17 15.79 -14.56 15.25
CA ALA A 17 14.64 -15.39 15.53
C ALA A 17 13.36 -14.55 15.46
N ALA A 18 12.53 -14.83 14.46
CA ALA A 18 11.18 -14.29 14.38
C ALA A 18 10.41 -14.65 15.66
N LYS A 19 9.86 -13.64 16.32
CA LYS A 19 9.07 -13.75 17.55
C LYS A 19 7.86 -14.64 17.28
N LYS A 20 7.96 -15.93 17.63
CA LYS A 20 6.90 -16.93 17.47
C LYS A 20 5.69 -16.54 18.32
N VAL A 21 4.66 -16.01 17.67
CA VAL A 21 3.31 -15.97 18.22
C VAL A 21 2.78 -17.41 18.14
N ASN A 22 2.79 -18.12 19.27
CA ASN A 22 2.34 -19.50 19.36
C ASN A 22 0.79 -19.55 19.35
N LEU A 23 0.16 -19.49 18.17
CA LEU A 23 -1.23 -19.89 17.97
C LEU A 23 -1.28 -21.25 17.26
N THR A 24 -1.19 -22.33 18.05
CA THR A 24 -1.34 -23.76 17.66
C THR A 24 -0.43 -24.32 16.55
N LYS A 25 -0.14 -25.63 16.59
CA LYS A 25 0.61 -26.31 15.52
C LYS A 25 -0.26 -26.44 14.26
N ALA A 26 0.35 -26.37 13.07
CA ALA A 26 -0.35 -26.58 11.81
C ALA A 26 -1.05 -27.95 11.79
N LEU A 27 -2.27 -27.99 11.25
CA LEU A 27 -3.07 -29.23 11.12
C LEU A 27 -2.43 -30.24 10.17
N SER A 28 -1.81 -29.76 9.10
CA SER A 28 -1.06 -30.57 8.14
C SER A 28 0.10 -29.76 7.59
N LEU A 29 1.22 -30.46 7.34
CA LEU A 29 2.37 -29.95 6.63
C LEU A 29 2.51 -30.58 5.23
N ALA A 30 1.53 -31.39 4.81
CA ALA A 30 1.52 -31.99 3.48
C ALA A 30 1.33 -30.91 2.41
N GLY A 31 2.17 -30.94 1.37
CA GLY A 31 2.02 -30.08 0.19
C GLY A 31 0.92 -30.60 -0.77
N PRO A 32 0.58 -29.82 -1.80
CA PRO A 32 -0.44 -30.19 -2.77
C PRO A 32 -0.02 -31.43 -3.59
N THR A 33 -0.97 -32.33 -3.83
CA THR A 33 -0.83 -33.46 -4.74
C THR A 33 -0.91 -33.00 -6.21
N GLU A 34 -0.63 -33.90 -7.15
CA GLU A 34 -0.79 -33.58 -8.57
C GLU A 34 -2.25 -33.29 -8.94
N ALA A 35 -3.20 -34.03 -8.36
CA ALA A 35 -4.63 -33.77 -8.56
C ALA A 35 -5.05 -32.39 -8.00
N ASP A 36 -4.44 -31.91 -6.91
CA ASP A 36 -4.69 -30.57 -6.38
C ASP A 36 -4.17 -29.49 -7.32
N ARG A 37 -2.98 -29.68 -7.90
CA ARG A 37 -2.40 -28.76 -8.89
C ARG A 37 -3.27 -28.66 -10.15
N LEU A 38 -3.76 -29.80 -10.65
CA LEU A 38 -4.66 -29.83 -11.81
C LEU A 38 -5.96 -29.04 -11.52
N ARG A 39 -6.59 -29.29 -10.38
CA ARG A 39 -7.80 -28.55 -9.97
C ARG A 39 -7.54 -27.06 -9.77
N ASN A 40 -6.38 -26.67 -9.24
CA ASN A 40 -6.01 -25.26 -9.14
C ASN A 40 -5.92 -24.60 -10.52
N SER A 41 -5.32 -25.28 -11.51
CA SER A 41 -5.24 -24.75 -12.88
C SER A 41 -6.63 -24.61 -13.54
N GLU A 42 -7.55 -25.53 -13.28
CA GLU A 42 -8.94 -25.42 -13.74
C GLU A 42 -9.68 -24.25 -13.09
N LEU A 43 -9.46 -24.04 -11.79
CA LEU A 43 -9.98 -22.88 -11.07
C LEU A 43 -9.44 -21.58 -11.66
N ASP A 44 -8.13 -21.47 -11.89
CA ASP A 44 -7.52 -20.26 -12.47
C ASP A 44 -8.14 -19.92 -13.83
N LYS A 45 -8.33 -20.92 -14.70
CA LYS A 45 -9.00 -20.74 -16.01
C LYS A 45 -10.43 -20.22 -15.85
N LEU A 46 -11.19 -20.77 -14.90
CA LEU A 46 -12.55 -20.34 -14.63
C LEU A 46 -12.59 -18.88 -14.15
N LEU A 47 -11.73 -18.49 -13.21
CA LEU A 47 -11.65 -17.13 -12.68
C LEU A 47 -11.29 -16.12 -13.77
N ILE A 48 -10.32 -16.45 -14.63
CA ILE A 48 -9.96 -15.63 -15.80
C ILE A 48 -11.14 -15.49 -16.76
N SER A 49 -11.79 -16.61 -17.13
CA SER A 49 -12.92 -16.58 -18.06
C SER A 49 -14.16 -15.85 -17.51
N SER A 50 -14.26 -15.74 -16.18
CA SER A 50 -15.33 -15.00 -15.50
C SER A 50 -15.04 -13.50 -15.39
N GLY A 51 -13.89 -13.02 -15.87
CA GLY A 51 -13.52 -11.61 -15.85
C GLY A 51 -13.26 -11.05 -14.44
N LEU A 52 -12.78 -11.89 -13.51
CA LEU A 52 -12.56 -11.47 -12.12
C LEU A 52 -11.25 -10.71 -11.90
N TYR A 53 -10.32 -10.78 -12.86
CA TYR A 53 -9.06 -10.06 -12.81
C TYR A 53 -9.16 -8.76 -13.59
N GLU A 54 -8.62 -7.70 -13.00
CA GLU A 54 -8.49 -6.40 -13.62
C GLU A 54 -7.56 -6.44 -14.85
N SER A 55 -7.86 -5.62 -15.86
CA SER A 55 -7.00 -5.46 -17.03
C SER A 55 -5.76 -4.62 -16.71
N GLU A 56 -4.67 -4.81 -17.47
CA GLU A 56 -3.46 -4.00 -17.30
C GLU A 56 -3.72 -2.49 -17.51
N GLU A 57 -4.64 -2.13 -18.41
CA GLU A 57 -5.04 -0.75 -18.65
C GLU A 57 -5.72 -0.12 -17.43
N GLU A 58 -6.66 -0.85 -16.79
CA GLU A 58 -7.32 -0.39 -15.58
C GLU A 58 -6.32 -0.28 -14.42
N THR A 59 -5.42 -1.25 -14.25
CA THR A 59 -4.36 -1.18 -13.25
C THR A 59 -3.49 0.06 -13.44
N LEU A 60 -3.04 0.34 -14.67
CA LEU A 60 -2.25 1.54 -14.98
C LEU A 60 -3.04 2.83 -14.69
N LYS A 61 -4.34 2.84 -14.99
CA LYS A 61 -5.21 3.97 -14.68
C LYS A 61 -5.28 4.22 -13.17
N ARG A 62 -5.39 3.17 -12.35
CA ARG A 62 -5.37 3.29 -10.88
C ARG A 62 -4.04 3.80 -10.34
N GLU A 63 -2.93 3.32 -10.88
CA GLU A 63 -1.59 3.79 -10.51
C GLU A 63 -1.41 5.28 -10.83
N ASN A 64 -1.91 5.73 -11.98
CA ASN A 64 -1.89 7.14 -12.35
C ASN A 64 -2.73 7.99 -11.38
N VAL A 65 -3.95 7.55 -11.04
CA VAL A 65 -4.80 8.23 -10.05
C VAL A 65 -4.10 8.33 -8.69
N LEU A 66 -3.48 7.24 -8.22
CA LEU A 66 -2.73 7.24 -6.96
C LEU A 66 -1.54 8.21 -7.00
N SER A 67 -0.81 8.26 -8.12
CA SER A 67 0.28 9.21 -8.32
C SER A 67 -0.21 10.66 -8.24
N CYS A 68 -1.33 10.97 -8.93
CA CYS A 68 -1.96 12.29 -8.89
C CYS A 68 -2.40 12.67 -7.48
N ILE A 69 -3.11 11.79 -6.77
CA ILE A 69 -3.53 12.04 -5.38
C ILE A 69 -2.30 12.23 -4.48
N SER A 70 -1.26 11.42 -4.64
CA SER A 70 -0.02 11.56 -3.86
C SER A 70 0.63 12.93 -4.06
N GLN A 71 0.63 13.46 -5.28
CA GLN A 71 1.16 14.78 -5.58
C GLN A 71 0.28 15.88 -4.97
N ILE A 72 -1.05 15.77 -5.12
CA ILE A 72 -2.01 16.72 -4.56
C ILE A 72 -1.83 16.88 -3.05
N VAL A 73 -1.75 15.77 -2.30
CA VAL A 73 -1.62 15.86 -0.82
C VAL A 73 -0.27 16.45 -0.39
N LYS A 74 0.80 16.21 -1.15
CA LYS A 74 2.11 16.79 -0.88
C LYS A 74 2.09 18.30 -1.08
N ASP A 75 1.57 18.74 -2.22
CA ASP A 75 1.51 20.16 -2.55
C ASP A 75 0.59 20.92 -1.58
N TRP A 76 -0.54 20.31 -1.22
CA TRP A 76 -1.45 20.82 -0.21
C TRP A 76 -0.77 21.03 1.15
N VAL A 77 -0.04 20.04 1.66
CA VAL A 77 0.69 20.19 2.93
C VAL A 77 1.77 21.26 2.84
N LYS A 78 2.54 21.32 1.75
CA LYS A 78 3.55 22.37 1.55
C LYS A 78 2.93 23.77 1.50
N GLN A 79 1.79 23.91 0.82
CA GLN A 79 1.03 25.16 0.77
C GLN A 79 0.58 25.59 2.16
N LEU A 80 0.01 24.68 2.95
CA LEU A 80 -0.43 25.00 4.32
C LEU A 80 0.72 25.35 5.24
N THR A 81 1.83 24.61 5.16
CA THR A 81 3.04 24.92 5.93
C THR A 81 3.54 26.33 5.60
N ARG A 82 3.54 26.74 4.33
CA ARG A 82 3.92 28.11 3.94
C ARG A 82 2.94 29.15 4.47
N GLN A 83 1.63 28.93 4.33
CA GLN A 83 0.60 29.87 4.76
C GLN A 83 0.61 30.13 6.27
N ARG A 84 1.06 29.16 7.06
CA ARG A 84 1.21 29.28 8.52
C ARG A 84 2.48 30.00 8.96
N GLY A 85 3.31 30.45 8.02
CA GLY A 85 4.52 31.20 8.31
C GLY A 85 5.70 30.35 8.81
N TYR A 86 5.69 29.05 8.55
CA TYR A 86 6.87 28.22 8.78
C TYR A 86 8.02 28.60 7.83
N THR A 87 9.25 28.25 8.21
CA THR A 87 10.44 28.58 7.42
C THR A 87 10.46 27.85 6.08
N ASP A 88 11.18 28.37 5.10
CA ASP A 88 11.32 27.72 3.79
C ASP A 88 11.86 26.30 3.90
N GLN A 89 12.82 26.06 4.81
CA GLN A 89 13.33 24.71 5.10
C GLN A 89 12.20 23.78 5.57
N MET A 90 11.35 24.24 6.49
CA MET A 90 10.23 23.44 6.97
C MET A 90 9.18 23.20 5.87
N VAL A 91 9.00 24.13 4.94
CA VAL A 91 8.12 23.96 3.78
C VAL A 91 8.68 22.92 2.81
N GLU A 92 10.00 22.92 2.58
CA GLU A 92 10.67 21.92 1.74
C GLU A 92 10.55 20.52 2.34
N ASP A 93 10.74 20.41 3.66
CA ASP A 93 10.67 19.16 4.43
C ASP A 93 9.24 18.67 4.67
N ALA A 94 8.24 19.56 4.56
CA ALA A 94 6.84 19.20 4.75
C ALA A 94 6.39 18.19 3.69
N ASN A 95 5.80 17.08 4.16
CA ASN A 95 5.42 15.97 3.31
C ASN A 95 4.12 15.33 3.81
N ALA A 96 3.34 14.82 2.86
CA ALA A 96 2.24 13.92 3.09
C ALA A 96 2.42 12.67 2.24
N VAL A 97 1.97 11.54 2.78
CA VAL A 97 2.06 10.25 2.10
C VAL A 97 0.70 9.58 2.11
N ILE A 98 0.39 8.88 1.03
CA ILE A 98 -0.80 8.04 0.96
C ILE A 98 -0.42 6.57 1.08
N TYR A 99 -1.27 5.80 1.76
CA TYR A 99 -1.15 4.36 1.85
C TYR A 99 -2.46 3.71 1.45
N THR A 100 -2.40 2.81 0.49
CA THR A 100 -3.54 1.98 0.13
C THR A 100 -3.75 0.89 1.16
N PHE A 101 -4.99 0.58 1.47
CA PHE A 101 -5.40 -0.60 2.25
C PHE A 101 -6.53 -1.34 1.52
N GLY A 102 -7.19 -2.27 2.19
CA GLY A 102 -8.31 -3.00 1.59
C GLY A 102 -7.90 -3.97 0.48
N SER A 103 -8.86 -4.32 -0.37
CA SER A 103 -8.71 -5.35 -1.42
C SER A 103 -7.63 -4.99 -2.45
N TYR A 104 -7.54 -3.72 -2.83
CA TYR A 104 -6.52 -3.21 -3.75
C TYR A 104 -5.11 -3.49 -3.22
N ARG A 105 -4.86 -3.19 -1.94
CA ARG A 105 -3.55 -3.44 -1.32
C ARG A 105 -3.20 -4.93 -1.23
N LEU A 106 -4.21 -5.80 -1.14
CA LEU A 106 -4.03 -7.25 -1.05
C LEU A 106 -3.89 -7.92 -2.43
N GLY A 107 -4.11 -7.19 -3.54
CA GLY A 107 -4.05 -7.73 -4.89
C GLY A 107 -5.19 -8.70 -5.22
N VAL A 108 -6.33 -8.54 -4.55
CA VAL A 108 -7.54 -9.37 -4.74
C VAL A 108 -8.75 -8.54 -5.17
N HIS A 109 -8.52 -7.30 -5.62
CA HIS A 109 -9.56 -6.45 -6.18
C HIS A 109 -9.94 -6.93 -7.59
N GLY A 110 -11.22 -6.79 -7.93
CA GLY A 110 -11.72 -7.05 -9.27
C GLY A 110 -11.94 -5.75 -10.07
N PRO A 111 -12.34 -5.87 -11.34
CA PRO A 111 -12.74 -4.72 -12.15
C PRO A 111 -13.80 -3.88 -11.45
N GLY A 112 -13.65 -2.54 -11.52
CA GLY A 112 -14.59 -1.60 -10.90
C GLY A 112 -14.58 -1.53 -9.37
N ALA A 113 -13.72 -2.28 -8.66
CA ALA A 113 -13.56 -2.12 -7.22
C ALA A 113 -12.98 -0.75 -6.86
N ASP A 114 -13.21 -0.25 -5.64
CA ASP A 114 -12.66 1.03 -5.18
C ASP A 114 -11.19 0.90 -4.73
N ILE A 115 -10.52 2.04 -4.54
CA ILE A 115 -9.17 2.12 -3.93
C ILE A 115 -9.28 2.78 -2.56
N ASP A 116 -9.21 1.97 -1.51
CA ASP A 116 -9.14 2.47 -0.15
C ASP A 116 -7.77 3.10 0.13
N THR A 117 -7.75 4.40 0.44
CA THR A 117 -6.52 5.18 0.60
C THR A 117 -6.53 5.99 1.90
N LEU A 118 -5.47 5.86 2.70
CA LEU A 118 -5.22 6.63 3.91
C LEU A 118 -4.19 7.73 3.62
N CYS A 119 -4.53 8.99 3.90
CA CYS A 119 -3.58 10.11 3.87
C CYS A 119 -2.94 10.31 5.25
N ILE A 120 -1.61 10.36 5.30
CA ILE A 120 -0.84 10.61 6.51
C ILE A 120 -0.04 11.91 6.31
N GLY A 121 -0.33 12.90 7.16
CA GLY A 121 0.33 14.20 7.14
C GLY A 121 1.00 14.55 8.47
N PRO A 122 1.64 15.72 8.55
CA PRO A 122 2.24 16.23 9.77
C PRO A 122 1.22 16.45 10.89
N SER A 123 1.66 16.36 12.15
CA SER A 123 0.78 16.48 13.33
C SER A 123 0.11 17.84 13.49
N TYR A 124 0.64 18.88 12.86
CA TYR A 124 0.04 20.22 12.88
C TYR A 124 -1.11 20.36 11.89
N ILE A 125 -1.29 19.45 10.93
CA ILE A 125 -2.41 19.47 9.98
C ILE A 125 -3.62 18.82 10.67
N ASN A 126 -4.72 19.56 10.79
CA ASN A 126 -5.93 19.14 11.45
C ASN A 126 -6.95 18.54 10.46
N ARG A 127 -7.85 17.70 10.97
CA ARG A 127 -8.78 16.96 10.13
C ARG A 127 -9.96 17.84 9.68
N GLU A 128 -10.48 18.65 10.59
CA GLU A 128 -11.74 19.38 10.41
C GLU A 128 -11.62 20.53 9.41
N GLU A 129 -10.60 21.37 9.54
CA GLU A 129 -10.39 22.53 8.67
C GLU A 129 -9.47 22.19 7.50
N ASP A 130 -8.29 21.62 7.76
CA ASP A 130 -7.31 21.45 6.68
C ASP A 130 -7.74 20.34 5.71
N PHE A 131 -8.11 19.16 6.23
CA PHE A 131 -8.44 18.01 5.39
C PHE A 131 -9.86 18.13 4.79
N PHE A 132 -10.88 18.36 5.61
CA PHE A 132 -12.26 18.37 5.12
C PHE A 132 -12.69 19.66 4.43
N VAL A 133 -12.00 20.79 4.61
CA VAL A 133 -12.34 22.05 3.92
C VAL A 133 -11.30 22.38 2.85
N ILE A 134 -10.01 22.48 3.21
CA ILE A 134 -8.99 22.97 2.28
C ILE A 134 -8.66 21.91 1.22
N LEU A 135 -8.32 20.68 1.62
CA LEU A 135 -8.04 19.62 0.64
C LEU A 135 -9.30 19.28 -0.19
N TYR A 136 -10.49 19.31 0.42
CA TYR A 136 -11.75 19.17 -0.33
C TYR A 136 -11.88 20.23 -1.42
N SER A 137 -11.60 21.50 -1.11
CA SER A 137 -11.66 22.59 -2.09
C SER A 137 -10.64 22.39 -3.23
N ILE A 138 -9.42 21.96 -2.91
CA ILE A 138 -8.39 21.63 -3.90
C ILE A 138 -8.82 20.49 -4.81
N LEU A 139 -9.47 19.46 -4.26
CA LEU A 139 -9.97 18.33 -5.05
C LEU A 139 -11.16 18.72 -5.93
N LEU A 140 -12.03 19.62 -5.45
CA LEU A 140 -13.18 20.11 -6.20
C LEU A 140 -12.78 20.91 -7.45
N GLU A 141 -11.62 21.55 -7.44
CA GLU A 141 -11.07 22.30 -8.58
C GLU A 141 -10.46 21.41 -9.68
N LYS A 142 -10.32 20.10 -9.45
CA LYS A 142 -9.76 19.16 -10.43
C LYS A 142 -10.84 18.67 -11.38
N GLU A 143 -10.61 18.85 -12.69
CA GLU A 143 -11.56 18.42 -13.74
C GLU A 143 -11.81 16.90 -13.72
N GLU A 144 -10.82 16.14 -13.26
CA GLU A 144 -10.89 14.68 -13.17
C GLU A 144 -11.77 14.19 -12.00
N VAL A 145 -12.13 15.08 -11.06
CA VAL A 145 -12.95 14.77 -9.89
C VAL A 145 -14.41 15.09 -10.17
N THR A 146 -15.27 14.08 -10.08
CA THR A 146 -16.70 14.18 -10.45
C THR A 146 -17.65 13.96 -9.27
N GLU A 147 -17.45 12.90 -8.48
CA GLU A 147 -18.36 12.49 -7.40
C GLU A 147 -17.74 12.71 -6.01
N LEU A 148 -17.37 13.96 -5.70
CA LEU A 148 -16.71 14.29 -4.43
C LEU A 148 -17.72 14.43 -3.28
N HIS A 149 -17.71 13.46 -2.36
CA HIS A 149 -18.59 13.42 -1.20
C HIS A 149 -17.81 13.38 0.12
N LEU A 150 -18.26 14.16 1.11
CA LEU A 150 -17.76 14.09 2.48
C LEU A 150 -18.63 13.14 3.32
N LYS A 151 -17.98 12.26 4.08
CA LYS A 151 -18.61 11.46 5.12
C LYS A 151 -17.90 11.73 6.43
N PHE A 152 -18.62 12.34 7.37
CA PHE A 152 -18.16 12.50 8.74
C PHE A 152 -18.45 11.17 9.46
N VAL A 153 -17.38 10.44 9.81
CA VAL A 153 -17.43 9.21 10.63
C VAL A 153 -17.25 9.60 12.09
#